data_AF-A0A0M5JCK5-F1
#
_entry.id   AF-A0A0M5JCK5-F1
#
_cell.length_a   1.000
_cell.length_b   1.000
_cell.length_c   1.000
_cell.angle_alpha   90.00
_cell.angle_beta   90.00
_cell.angle_gamma   90.00
#
_symmetry.space_group_name_H-M   'P 1'
#
loop_
_entity.id
_entity.type
_entity.pdbx_description
1 polymer ?
#
loop_
_entity_poly.entity_id
_entity_poly.type
_entity_poly.pdbx_seq_one_letter_code
_entity_poly.pdbx_strand_id
1 'polypeptide(L)'
;MIFYLLKHLNIYKDRDEYIQIAYIALWECTIAFDPKKGNFSSFAFASVRGKLINELKRRRKHEERNEYKEVAASYYETPFIELVDEWERKAEEKKLTDLQKKWLFSAIRGETLQEIAERNNCSVAAVKSWRKQALKKLGIKRKQK
;
A
#
# COMPACT_ATOMS: atom_id res chain seq x y z
N MET A 1 -2.82 37.74 12.60
CA MET A 1 -3.92 36.77 12.33
C MET A 1 -3.43 35.39 11.96
N ILE A 2 -2.75 35.22 10.82
CA ILE A 2 -2.34 33.89 10.30
C ILE A 2 -1.49 33.12 11.30
N PHE A 3 -0.40 33.71 11.82
CA PHE A 3 0.45 33.06 12.83
C PHE A 3 -0.31 32.67 14.11
N TYR A 4 -1.31 33.45 14.51
CA TYR A 4 -2.20 33.12 15.62
C TYR A 4 -3.05 31.89 15.31
N LEU A 5 -3.64 31.82 14.10
CA LEU A 5 -4.40 30.65 13.64
C LEU A 5 -3.54 29.39 13.58
N LEU A 6 -2.31 29.48 13.06
CA LEU A 6 -1.39 28.34 13.00
C LEU A 6 -1.04 27.82 14.40
N LYS A 7 -0.76 28.73 15.35
CA LYS A 7 -0.51 28.36 16.74
C LYS A 7 -1.75 27.71 17.37
N HIS A 8 -2.92 28.30 17.20
CA HIS A 8 -4.17 27.82 17.79
C HIS A 8 -4.66 26.49 17.18
N LEU A 9 -4.35 26.22 15.92
CA LEU A 9 -4.64 24.95 15.25
C LEU A 9 -3.56 23.90 15.52
N ASN A 10 -2.56 24.19 16.36
CA ASN A 10 -1.41 23.33 16.64
C ASN A 10 -0.70 22.85 15.36
N ILE A 11 -0.59 23.73 14.37
CA ILE A 11 0.17 23.45 13.15
C ILE A 11 1.63 23.79 13.43
N TYR A 12 2.46 22.75 13.57
CA TYR A 12 3.92 22.85 13.78
C TYR A 12 4.74 22.18 12.66
N LYS A 13 4.18 21.18 11.97
CA LYS A 13 4.78 20.54 10.79
C LYS A 13 4.33 21.25 9.50
N ASP A 14 5.19 21.28 8.49
CA ASP A 14 4.93 21.84 7.15
C ASP A 14 4.38 23.29 7.19
N ARG A 15 4.90 24.08 8.13
CA ARG A 15 4.42 25.43 8.45
C ARG A 15 4.33 26.32 7.22
N ASP A 16 5.35 26.28 6.36
CA ASP A 16 5.46 27.15 5.20
C ASP A 16 4.31 26.91 4.21
N GLU A 17 3.88 25.66 4.05
CA GLU A 17 2.78 25.31 3.16
C GLU A 17 1.43 25.79 3.72
N TYR A 18 1.21 25.64 5.03
CA TYR A 18 0.02 26.20 5.68
C TYR A 18 0.00 27.72 5.68
N ILE A 19 1.16 28.38 5.79
CA ILE A 19 1.29 29.82 5.63
C ILE A 19 0.87 30.24 4.21
N GLN A 20 1.35 29.53 3.19
CA GLN A 20 0.99 29.80 1.79
C GLN A 20 -0.52 29.63 1.56
N ILE A 21 -1.11 28.55 2.06
CA ILE A 21 -2.56 28.32 1.97
C ILE A 21 -3.34 29.45 2.65
N ALA A 22 -2.87 29.91 3.81
CA ALA A 22 -3.49 31.02 4.52
C ALA A 22 -3.38 32.35 3.75
N TYR A 23 -2.26 32.60 3.06
CA TYR A 23 -2.10 33.79 2.22
C TYR A 23 -2.98 33.75 0.98
N ILE A 24 -3.06 32.60 0.30
CA ILE A 24 -3.97 32.42 -0.85
C ILE A 24 -5.41 32.64 -0.40
N ALA A 25 -5.82 32.04 0.73
CA ALA A 25 -7.15 32.23 1.29
C ALA A 25 -7.44 33.71 1.61
N LEU A 26 -6.46 34.42 2.15
CA LEU A 26 -6.59 35.84 2.46
C LEU A 26 -6.73 36.68 1.19
N TRP A 27 -5.94 36.40 0.16
CA TRP A 27 -6.04 37.07 -1.13
C TRP A 27 -7.41 36.84 -1.79
N GLU A 28 -7.92 35.61 -1.80
CA GLU A 28 -9.27 35.32 -2.30
C GLU A 28 -10.35 36.11 -1.54
N CYS A 29 -10.18 36.28 -0.22
CA CYS A 29 -11.10 37.10 0.58
C CYS A 29 -11.09 38.56 0.12
N THR A 30 -9.95 39.13 -0.29
CA THR A 30 -9.89 40.52 -0.79
C THR A 30 -10.71 40.71 -2.06
N ILE A 31 -10.85 39.67 -2.88
CA ILE A 31 -11.61 39.70 -4.12
C ILE A 31 -13.11 39.46 -3.85
N ALA A 32 -13.43 38.53 -2.94
CA ALA A 32 -14.80 38.10 -2.67
C ALA A 32 -15.54 38.96 -1.62
N PHE A 33 -14.84 39.90 -0.96
CA PHE A 33 -15.41 40.67 0.13
C PHE A 33 -16.49 41.64 -0.35
N ASP A 34 -17.62 41.62 0.33
CA ASP A 34 -18.72 42.55 0.15
C ASP A 34 -18.88 43.37 1.45
N PRO A 35 -18.62 44.69 1.43
CA PRO A 35 -18.77 45.56 2.59
C PRO A 35 -20.16 45.52 3.23
N LYS A 36 -21.21 45.15 2.48
CA LYS A 36 -22.58 45.03 2.99
C LYS A 36 -22.76 43.82 3.92
N LYS A 37 -21.84 42.84 3.88
CA LYS A 37 -21.92 41.59 4.64
C LYS A 37 -21.17 41.62 5.98
N GLY A 38 -20.52 42.75 6.32
CA GLY A 38 -19.85 42.95 7.61
C GLY A 38 -18.39 43.34 7.49
N ASN A 39 -17.61 43.12 8.56
CA ASN A 39 -16.20 43.50 8.61
C ASN A 39 -15.29 42.48 7.90
N PHE A 40 -14.40 42.98 7.05
CA PHE A 40 -13.38 42.19 6.34
C PHE A 40 -12.55 41.34 7.30
N SER A 41 -12.10 41.87 8.43
CA SER A 41 -11.23 41.15 9.37
C SER A 41 -11.89 39.88 9.91
N SER A 42 -13.19 39.96 10.26
CA SER A 42 -13.96 38.81 10.75
C SER A 42 -14.21 37.79 9.65
N PHE A 43 -14.55 38.25 8.44
CA PHE A 43 -14.76 37.41 7.28
C PHE A 43 -13.48 36.67 6.87
N ALA A 44 -12.36 37.38 6.77
CA ALA A 44 -11.06 36.82 6.43
C ALA A 44 -10.58 35.83 7.51
N PHE A 45 -10.78 36.15 8.79
CA PHE A 45 -10.44 35.23 9.88
C PHE A 45 -11.19 33.91 9.78
N ALA A 46 -12.51 33.96 9.58
CA ALA A 46 -13.34 32.76 9.45
C ALA A 46 -12.97 31.94 8.21
N SER A 47 -12.78 32.60 7.07
CA SER A 47 -12.43 31.95 5.80
C SER A 47 -11.05 31.29 5.82
N VAL A 48 -10.03 32.01 6.30
CA VAL A 48 -8.66 31.48 6.43
C VAL A 48 -8.63 30.31 7.42
N ARG A 49 -9.31 30.43 8.57
CA ARG A 49 -9.43 29.34 9.54
C ARG A 49 -10.10 28.11 8.91
N GLY A 50 -11.18 28.31 8.16
CA GLY A 50 -11.89 27.24 7.46
C GLY A 50 -10.99 26.50 6.45
N LYS A 51 -10.24 27.24 5.63
CA LYS A 51 -9.30 26.64 4.66
C LYS A 51 -8.22 25.81 5.36
N LEU A 52 -7.62 26.32 6.43
CA LEU A 52 -6.61 25.60 7.21
C LEU A 52 -7.17 24.30 7.84
N ILE A 53 -8.37 24.34 8.40
CA ILE A 53 -9.02 23.14 8.98
C ILE A 53 -9.32 22.11 7.89
N ASN A 54 -9.79 22.54 6.72
CA ASN A 54 -10.08 21.63 5.62
C ASN A 54 -8.80 20.95 5.11
N GLU A 55 -7.70 21.69 5.02
CA GLU A 55 -6.41 21.13 4.65
C GLU A 55 -5.91 20.10 5.68
N LEU A 56 -6.02 20.40 6.98
CA LEU A 56 -5.68 19.45 8.05
C LEU A 56 -6.47 18.14 7.93
N LYS A 57 -7.78 18.23 7.64
CA LYS A 57 -8.63 17.05 7.41
C LYS A 57 -8.19 16.27 6.18
N ARG A 58 -7.85 16.97 5.08
CA ARG A 58 -7.38 16.37 3.84
C ARG A 58 -6.09 15.59 4.05
N ARG A 59 -5.12 16.18 4.77
CA ARG A 59 -3.84 15.54 5.09
C ARG A 59 -4.00 14.33 5.98
N ARG A 60 -4.79 14.44 7.06
CA ARG A 60 -5.07 13.29 7.94
C ARG A 60 -5.61 12.09 7.15
N LYS A 61 -6.59 12.33 6.28
CA LYS A 61 -7.15 11.28 5.42
C LYS A 61 -6.13 10.70 4.44
N HIS A 62 -5.18 11.51 3.97
CA HIS A 62 -4.12 11.05 3.08
C HIS A 62 -3.08 10.20 3.83
N GLU A 63 -2.67 10.64 5.01
CA GLU A 63 -1.75 9.92 5.90
C GLU A 63 -2.33 8.56 6.30
N GLU A 64 -3.58 8.52 6.78
CA GLU A 64 -4.28 7.28 7.10
C GLU A 64 -4.26 6.31 5.90
N ARG A 65 -4.60 6.79 4.70
CA ARG A 65 -4.61 5.95 3.49
C ARG A 65 -3.22 5.46 3.07
N ASN A 66 -2.17 6.24 3.33
CA ASN A 66 -0.81 5.89 2.96
C ASN A 66 -0.18 4.95 3.99
N GLU A 67 -0.46 5.11 5.28
CA GLU A 67 -0.04 4.20 6.34
C GLU A 67 -0.58 2.78 6.09
N TYR A 68 -1.84 2.65 5.68
CA TYR A 68 -2.40 1.36 5.24
C TYR A 68 -1.67 0.77 4.02
N LYS A 69 -1.13 1.60 3.12
CA LYS A 69 -0.39 1.12 1.95
C LYS A 69 1.03 0.69 2.29
N GLU A 70 1.72 1.39 3.17
CA GLU A 70 3.06 1.01 3.63
C GLU A 70 3.02 -0.29 4.44
N VAL A 71 2.03 -0.43 5.35
CA VAL A 71 1.82 -1.69 6.08
C VAL A 71 1.42 -2.83 5.14
N ALA A 72 0.60 -2.55 4.12
CA ALA A 72 0.29 -3.57 3.11
C ALA A 72 1.52 -3.94 2.28
N ALA A 73 2.34 -2.96 1.87
CA ALA A 73 3.56 -3.20 1.09
C ALA A 73 4.58 -4.05 1.88
N SER A 74 4.80 -3.75 3.16
CA SER A 74 5.70 -4.54 4.01
C SER A 74 5.22 -5.98 4.22
N TYR A 75 3.90 -6.22 4.19
CA TYR A 75 3.32 -7.57 4.28
C TYR A 75 3.54 -8.41 3.02
N TYR A 76 3.81 -7.78 1.87
CA TYR A 76 4.11 -8.45 0.60
C TYR A 76 5.60 -8.41 0.22
N GLU A 77 6.44 -7.77 1.03
CA GLU A 77 7.88 -7.63 0.83
C GLU A 77 8.69 -8.75 1.49
N THR A 78 8.14 -9.95 1.66
CA THR A 78 8.99 -11.11 1.98
C THR A 78 9.96 -11.31 0.81
N PRO A 79 11.29 -11.15 1.02
CA PRO A 79 12.26 -11.37 -0.05
C PRO A 79 12.06 -12.77 -0.63
N PHE A 80 12.19 -12.90 -1.95
CA PHE A 80 12.06 -14.18 -2.65
C PHE A 80 12.91 -15.30 -2.02
N ILE A 81 14.07 -14.94 -1.46
CA ILE A 81 14.98 -15.84 -0.75
C ILE A 81 14.32 -16.42 0.51
N GLU A 82 13.72 -15.59 1.36
CA GLU A 82 13.05 -16.04 2.58
C GLU A 82 11.84 -16.94 2.27
N LEU A 83 11.11 -16.63 1.18
CA LEU A 83 10.03 -17.47 0.69
C LEU A 83 10.55 -18.86 0.25
N VAL A 84 11.66 -18.90 -0.50
CA VAL A 84 12.27 -20.17 -0.94
C VAL A 84 12.72 -21.00 0.27
N ASP A 85 13.38 -20.38 1.25
CA ASP A 85 13.85 -21.06 2.47
C ASP A 85 12.69 -21.67 3.29
N GLU A 86 11.57 -20.96 3.41
CA GLU A 86 10.37 -21.48 4.09
C GLU A 86 9.82 -22.71 3.38
N TRP A 87 9.69 -22.64 2.04
CA TRP A 87 9.18 -23.75 1.25
C TRP A 87 10.15 -24.92 1.16
N GLU A 88 11.47 -24.68 1.21
CA GLU A 88 12.49 -25.72 1.35
C GLU A 88 12.31 -26.51 2.63
N ARG A 89 12.27 -25.82 3.78
CA ARG A 89 12.05 -26.43 5.09
C ARG A 89 10.77 -27.27 5.12
N LYS A 90 9.69 -26.73 4.56
CA LYS A 90 8.39 -27.42 4.50
C LYS A 90 8.42 -28.62 3.56
N ALA A 91 9.16 -28.55 2.46
CA ALA A 91 9.33 -29.66 1.54
C ALA A 91 10.09 -30.83 2.20
N GLU A 92 11.08 -30.54 3.05
CA GLU A 92 11.79 -31.53 3.85
C GLU A 92 10.91 -32.14 4.92
N GLU A 93 10.21 -31.32 5.70
CA GLU A 93 9.28 -31.77 6.75
C GLU A 93 8.23 -32.75 6.18
N LYS A 94 7.69 -32.43 5.00
CA LYS A 94 6.69 -33.27 4.31
C LYS A 94 7.29 -34.36 3.42
N LYS A 95 8.62 -34.53 3.43
CA LYS A 95 9.35 -35.56 2.67
C LYS A 95 8.96 -35.57 1.20
N LEU A 96 8.96 -34.41 0.55
CA LEU A 96 8.74 -34.30 -0.90
C LEU A 96 9.89 -34.98 -1.64
N THR A 97 9.57 -35.70 -2.72
CA THR A 97 10.59 -36.28 -3.62
C THR A 97 11.22 -35.18 -4.47
N ASP A 98 12.37 -35.45 -5.09
CA ASP A 98 13.07 -34.46 -5.92
C ASP A 98 12.21 -33.94 -7.08
N LEU A 99 11.38 -34.79 -7.67
CA LEU A 99 10.43 -34.39 -8.72
C LEU A 99 9.31 -33.47 -8.18
N GLN A 100 8.88 -33.68 -6.93
CA GLN A 100 7.89 -32.84 -6.26
C GLN A 100 8.51 -31.49 -5.85
N LYS A 101 9.75 -31.50 -5.36
CA LYS A 101 10.55 -30.31 -5.04
C LYS A 101 10.82 -29.48 -6.30
N LYS A 102 11.23 -30.12 -7.41
CA LYS A 102 11.42 -29.48 -8.71
C LYS A 102 10.18 -28.73 -9.15
N TRP A 103 9.01 -29.36 -9.09
CA TRP A 103 7.75 -28.67 -9.39
C TRP A 103 7.49 -27.49 -8.43
N LEU A 104 7.71 -27.68 -7.12
CA LEU A 104 7.47 -26.63 -6.11
C LEU A 104 8.31 -25.37 -6.36
N PHE A 105 9.63 -25.52 -6.58
CA PHE A 105 10.52 -24.38 -6.82
C PHE A 105 10.25 -23.70 -8.16
N SER A 106 9.95 -24.48 -9.20
CA SER A 106 9.51 -23.94 -10.48
C SER A 106 8.20 -23.15 -10.36
N ALA A 107 7.25 -23.62 -9.55
CA ALA A 107 6.00 -22.90 -9.31
C ALA A 107 6.21 -21.61 -8.52
N ILE A 108 7.14 -21.59 -7.55
CA ILE A 108 7.53 -20.37 -6.81
C ILE A 108 8.17 -19.34 -7.74
N ARG A 109 8.93 -19.78 -8.75
CA ARG A 109 9.51 -18.94 -9.81
C ARG A 109 8.51 -18.48 -10.88
N GLY A 110 7.24 -18.88 -10.77
CA GLY A 110 6.18 -18.49 -11.73
C GLY A 110 6.19 -19.26 -13.05
N GLU A 111 6.90 -20.39 -13.13
CA GLU A 111 7.01 -21.16 -14.37
C GLU A 111 5.74 -21.97 -14.64
N THR A 112 5.38 -22.06 -15.91
CA THR A 112 4.24 -22.83 -16.40
C THR A 112 4.56 -24.33 -16.41
N LEU A 113 3.52 -25.16 -16.39
CA LEU A 113 3.68 -26.63 -16.49
C LEU A 113 4.35 -27.06 -17.80
N GLN A 114 4.23 -26.26 -18.85
CA GLN A 114 4.83 -26.52 -20.15
C GLN A 114 6.34 -26.23 -20.11
N GLU A 115 6.76 -25.09 -19.58
CA GLU A 115 8.19 -24.75 -19.41
C GLU A 115 8.91 -25.77 -18.51
N ILE A 116 8.25 -26.24 -17.45
CA ILE A 116 8.80 -27.29 -16.57
C ILE A 116 8.95 -28.60 -17.33
N ALA A 117 7.98 -28.97 -18.17
CA ALA A 117 7.98 -30.20 -18.94
C ALA A 117 9.09 -30.21 -19.99
N GLU A 118 9.23 -29.11 -20.73
CA GLU A 118 10.27 -28.91 -21.73
C GLU A 118 11.67 -28.96 -21.08
N ARG A 119 11.88 -28.25 -19.97
CA ARG A 119 13.18 -28.25 -19.27
C ARG A 119 13.57 -29.61 -18.70
N ASN A 120 12.60 -30.38 -18.23
CA ASN A 120 12.86 -31.70 -17.64
C ASN A 120 12.70 -32.85 -18.64
N ASN A 121 12.55 -32.53 -19.94
CA ASN A 121 12.34 -33.49 -21.03
C ASN A 121 11.27 -34.55 -20.69
N CYS A 122 10.14 -34.10 -20.17
CA CYS A 122 9.05 -34.97 -19.73
C CYS A 122 7.70 -34.48 -20.26
N SER A 123 6.64 -35.27 -20.08
CA SER A 123 5.30 -34.86 -20.50
C SER A 123 4.68 -33.88 -19.49
N VAL A 124 3.83 -32.98 -19.98
CA VAL A 124 3.02 -32.10 -19.11
C VAL A 124 2.15 -32.92 -18.14
N ALA A 125 1.75 -34.14 -18.53
CA ALA A 125 1.04 -35.07 -17.66
C ALA A 125 1.89 -35.53 -16.46
N ALA A 126 3.20 -35.77 -16.66
CA ALA A 126 4.13 -36.09 -15.58
C ALA A 126 4.25 -34.91 -14.59
N VAL A 127 4.42 -33.68 -15.08
CA VAL A 127 4.47 -32.48 -14.21
C VAL A 127 3.16 -32.27 -13.44
N LYS A 128 2.00 -32.53 -14.07
CA LYS A 128 0.69 -32.53 -13.38
C LYS A 128 0.63 -33.57 -12.26
N SER A 129 1.25 -34.74 -12.45
CA SER A 129 1.36 -35.77 -11.41
C SER A 129 2.24 -35.32 -10.25
N TRP A 130 3.41 -34.74 -10.53
CA TRP A 130 4.31 -34.18 -9.50
C TRP A 130 3.60 -33.12 -8.66
N ARG A 131 2.91 -32.18 -9.32
CA ARG A 131 2.06 -31.17 -8.69
C ARG A 131 1.00 -31.78 -7.77
N LYS A 132 0.23 -32.75 -8.28
CA LYS A 132 -0.85 -33.38 -7.52
C LYS A 132 -0.32 -34.04 -6.24
N GLN A 133 0.80 -34.75 -6.34
CA GLN A 133 1.41 -35.44 -5.21
C GLN A 133 2.06 -34.47 -4.21
N ALA A 134 2.74 -33.43 -4.71
CA ALA A 134 3.34 -32.38 -3.87
C ALA A 134 2.27 -31.64 -3.06
N LEU A 135 1.19 -31.19 -3.71
CA LEU A 135 0.08 -30.51 -3.03
C LEU A 135 -0.61 -31.40 -2.00
N LYS A 136 -0.76 -32.71 -2.29
CA LYS A 136 -1.31 -33.69 -1.34
C LYS A 136 -0.45 -33.78 -0.06
N LYS A 137 0.87 -33.84 -0.21
CA LYS A 137 1.81 -33.88 0.93
C LYS A 137 1.84 -32.57 1.72
N LEU A 138 1.72 -31.44 1.03
CA LEU A 138 1.71 -30.11 1.65
C LEU A 138 0.37 -29.76 2.32
N GLY A 139 -0.67 -30.58 2.18
CA GLY A 139 -1.99 -30.34 2.77
C GLY A 139 -2.76 -29.18 2.14
N ILE A 140 -2.35 -28.72 0.95
CA ILE A 140 -2.94 -27.55 0.28
C ILE A 140 -4.20 -28.00 -0.47
N LYS A 141 -5.37 -27.59 0.02
CA LYS A 141 -6.65 -27.84 -0.66
C LYS A 141 -6.77 -26.93 -1.89
N ARG A 142 -7.23 -27.49 -3.01
CA ARG A 142 -7.54 -26.71 -4.22
C ARG A 142 -8.62 -25.68 -3.88
N LYS A 143 -8.35 -24.38 -4.08
CA LYS A 143 -9.42 -23.46 -4.46
C LYS A 143 -9.77 -23.81 -5.90
N GLN A 144 -10.84 -24.58 -6.08
CA GLN A 144 -11.51 -24.64 -7.38
C GLN A 144 -12.05 -23.22 -7.64
N LYS A 145 -11.59 -22.62 -8.74
CA LYS A 145 -12.30 -21.49 -9.37
C LYS A 145 -13.62 -22.03 -9.92
#